data_AF-A0A2E2DAE0-F1
#
_entry.id   AF-A0A2E2DAE0-F1
#
_cell.length_a   1.000
_cell.length_b   1.000
_cell.length_c   1.000
_cell.angle_alpha   90.00
_cell.angle_beta   90.00
_cell.angle_gamma   90.00
#
_symmetry.space_group_name_H-M   'P 1'
#
loop_
_entity.id
_entity.type
_entity.pdbx_description
1 polymer ?
#
loop_
_entity_poly.entity_id
_entity_poly.type
_entity_poly.pdbx_seq_one_letter_code
_entity_poly.pdbx_strand_id
1 'polypeptide(L)'
;MSLEVAKSRIDLLEHFDYSLRLFESNYQELLSVIDFMCNERVGLELFAVVNRWKLNEVLTHLGFKLHNYVCAAKSLVDHSRVLYRRVYKENAPKFDDYETEVKNRFEENPLSKFVEFLRTYCQHEKLPSIGTSMSFDSQSDEGFIFKVSIDSSELLKSSSIKSLPKKFIREQGESIDLKDTIKEYHSQIIDFYQWVRDRQQEVHAEDIVLVNNHFQSERINAINNFINLYSIHESAGTVKEQLCTVLTTDTYRELEQYKDDDVKWVESAIDIIESDVVLPDSLKTSLRNKARVGA
;
A
#
# COMPACT_ATOMS: atom_id res chain seq x y z
N MET A 1 26.68 16.74 -6.85
CA MET A 1 25.43 17.12 -6.15
C MET A 1 25.70 17.11 -4.65
N SER A 2 25.10 17.97 -3.82
CA SER A 2 25.33 17.91 -2.37
C SER A 2 24.50 16.81 -1.72
N LEU A 3 25.06 16.11 -0.73
CA LEU A 3 24.38 15.05 0.01
C LEU A 3 23.06 15.52 0.64
N GLU A 4 23.02 16.75 1.15
CA GLU A 4 21.82 17.33 1.77
C GLU A 4 20.67 17.47 0.76
N VAL A 5 20.98 17.90 -0.48
CA VAL A 5 19.98 18.01 -1.54
C VAL A 5 19.51 16.62 -1.99
N ALA A 6 20.42 15.65 -2.11
CA ALA A 6 20.07 14.28 -2.46
C ALA A 6 19.16 13.65 -1.38
N LYS A 7 19.54 13.75 -0.09
CA LYS A 7 18.71 13.28 1.03
C LYS A 7 17.31 13.88 1.00
N SER A 8 17.21 15.20 0.91
CA SER A 8 15.91 15.87 0.87
C SER A 8 15.02 15.40 -0.29
N ARG A 9 15.59 15.02 -1.44
CA ARG A 9 14.81 14.46 -2.54
C ARG A 9 14.38 13.03 -2.26
N ILE A 10 15.29 12.18 -1.82
CA ILE A 10 14.99 10.77 -1.48
C ILE A 10 13.91 10.70 -0.39
N ASP A 11 14.01 11.52 0.66
CA ASP A 11 12.99 11.59 1.73
C ASP A 11 11.60 11.96 1.18
N LEU A 12 11.54 12.87 0.19
CA LEU A 12 10.27 13.23 -0.46
C LEU A 12 9.70 12.08 -1.33
N LEU A 13 10.55 11.22 -1.89
CA LEU A 13 10.11 10.04 -2.63
C LEU A 13 9.46 9.01 -1.70
N GLU A 14 9.99 8.83 -0.49
CA GLU A 14 9.42 7.92 0.50
C GLU A 14 8.01 8.34 0.97
N HIS A 15 7.67 9.63 0.90
CA HIS A 15 6.34 10.12 1.26
C HIS A 15 5.21 9.70 0.30
N PHE A 16 5.53 9.20 -0.91
CA PHE A 16 4.50 8.66 -1.81
C PHE A 16 3.84 7.40 -1.26
N ASP A 17 4.58 6.61 -0.48
CA ASP A 17 4.14 5.29 -0.02
C ASP A 17 2.94 5.36 0.92
N TYR A 18 2.85 6.38 1.78
CA TYR A 18 1.74 6.47 2.74
C TYR A 18 0.38 6.61 2.07
N SER A 19 0.31 7.42 1.00
CA SER A 19 -0.96 7.62 0.28
C SER A 19 -1.34 6.36 -0.50
N LEU A 20 -0.36 5.66 -1.06
CA LEU A 20 -0.58 4.40 -1.75
C LEU A 20 -1.05 3.30 -0.79
N ARG A 21 -0.43 3.20 0.40
CA ARG A 21 -0.86 2.28 1.46
C ARG A 21 -2.26 2.58 1.97
N LEU A 22 -2.63 3.85 2.10
CA LEU A 22 -4.00 4.25 2.46
C LEU A 22 -5.01 3.79 1.39
N PHE A 23 -4.70 4.01 0.11
CA PHE A 23 -5.51 3.52 -1.00
C PHE A 23 -5.64 1.99 -0.98
N GLU A 24 -4.52 1.27 -0.81
CA GLU A 24 -4.48 -0.19 -0.74
C GLU A 24 -5.33 -0.73 0.41
N SER A 25 -5.20 -0.17 1.62
CA SER A 25 -6.01 -0.58 2.77
C SER A 25 -7.50 -0.43 2.49
N ASN A 26 -7.92 0.68 1.89
CA ASN A 26 -9.33 0.89 1.55
C ASN A 26 -9.81 -0.01 0.41
N TYR A 27 -8.94 -0.35 -0.54
CA TYR A 27 -9.23 -1.35 -1.58
C TYR A 27 -9.50 -2.71 -0.95
N GLN A 28 -8.59 -3.19 -0.08
CA GLN A 28 -8.71 -4.49 0.58
C GLN A 28 -9.94 -4.55 1.48
N GLU A 29 -10.23 -3.48 2.23
CA GLU A 29 -11.45 -3.39 3.04
C GLU A 29 -12.72 -3.48 2.20
N LEU A 30 -12.80 -2.75 1.08
CA LEU A 30 -13.94 -2.81 0.17
C LEU A 30 -14.10 -4.20 -0.45
N LEU A 31 -13.01 -4.76 -0.99
CA LEU A 31 -12.99 -6.09 -1.59
C LEU A 31 -13.39 -7.17 -0.60
N SER A 32 -12.94 -7.09 0.66
CA SER A 32 -13.30 -8.08 1.68
C SER A 32 -14.82 -8.17 1.91
N VAL A 33 -15.54 -7.04 1.85
CA VAL A 33 -17.00 -7.01 1.99
C VAL A 33 -17.67 -7.57 0.74
N ILE A 34 -17.17 -7.21 -0.44
CA ILE A 34 -17.68 -7.73 -1.71
C ILE A 34 -17.48 -9.25 -1.78
N ASP A 35 -16.29 -9.75 -1.45
CA ASP A 35 -15.96 -11.18 -1.45
C ASP A 35 -16.76 -11.95 -0.41
N PHE A 36 -16.99 -11.36 0.78
CA PHE A 36 -17.91 -11.92 1.77
C PHE A 36 -19.33 -12.09 1.19
N MET A 37 -19.87 -11.07 0.51
CA MET A 37 -21.20 -11.14 -0.11
C MET A 37 -21.27 -12.10 -1.30
N CYS A 38 -20.18 -12.21 -2.06
CA CYS A 38 -20.09 -13.05 -3.24
C CYS A 38 -19.85 -14.53 -2.92
N ASN A 39 -19.42 -14.86 -1.69
CA ASN A 39 -19.25 -16.24 -1.26
C ASN A 39 -20.59 -16.99 -1.31
N GLU A 40 -20.65 -18.16 -1.95
CA GLU A 40 -21.90 -18.90 -2.18
C GLU A 40 -22.72 -19.13 -0.90
N ARG A 41 -22.08 -19.60 0.17
CA ARG A 41 -22.77 -19.90 1.44
C ARG A 41 -23.36 -18.64 2.07
N VAL A 42 -22.59 -17.55 2.08
CA VAL A 42 -23.03 -16.27 2.63
C VAL A 42 -24.10 -15.64 1.75
N GLY A 43 -23.91 -15.64 0.43
CA GLY A 43 -24.85 -15.14 -0.55
C GLY A 43 -26.22 -15.81 -0.42
N LEU A 44 -26.27 -17.14 -0.33
CA LEU A 44 -27.51 -17.90 -0.10
C LEU A 44 -28.20 -17.48 1.21
N GLU A 45 -27.44 -17.26 2.27
CA GLU A 45 -27.99 -16.77 3.54
C GLU A 45 -28.56 -15.35 3.39
N LEU A 46 -27.82 -14.43 2.77
CA LEU A 46 -28.23 -13.04 2.60
C LEU A 46 -29.46 -12.90 1.69
N PHE A 47 -29.59 -13.74 0.66
CA PHE A 47 -30.72 -13.72 -0.28
C PHE A 47 -32.01 -14.34 0.28
N ALA A 48 -31.95 -15.05 1.41
CA ALA A 48 -33.15 -15.56 2.05
C ALA A 48 -34.10 -14.41 2.46
N VAL A 49 -35.39 -14.52 2.14
CA VAL A 49 -36.39 -13.45 2.39
C VAL A 49 -36.43 -13.01 3.86
N VAL A 50 -36.23 -13.93 4.80
CA VAL A 50 -36.19 -13.66 6.24
C VAL A 50 -34.96 -12.85 6.67
N ASN A 51 -33.92 -12.82 5.84
CA ASN A 51 -32.64 -12.14 6.08
C ASN A 51 -32.50 -10.82 5.31
N ARG A 52 -33.59 -10.26 4.76
CA ARG A 52 -33.58 -8.94 4.09
C ARG A 52 -32.93 -7.84 4.93
N TRP A 53 -33.13 -7.87 6.24
CA TRP A 53 -32.51 -6.91 7.15
C TRP A 53 -30.97 -7.07 7.18
N LYS A 54 -30.45 -8.30 7.22
CA LYS A 54 -29.00 -8.58 7.14
C LYS A 54 -28.42 -8.06 5.83
N LEU A 55 -29.10 -8.35 4.71
CA LEU A 55 -28.68 -7.88 3.40
C LEU A 55 -28.60 -6.34 3.37
N ASN A 56 -29.60 -5.65 3.90
CA ASN A 56 -29.61 -4.19 3.98
C ASN A 56 -28.46 -3.64 4.86
N GLU A 57 -28.16 -4.28 5.99
CA GLU A 57 -27.04 -3.88 6.85
C GLU A 57 -25.70 -4.05 6.12
N VAL A 58 -25.49 -5.18 5.44
CA VAL A 58 -24.26 -5.43 4.69
C VAL A 58 -24.13 -4.48 3.50
N LEU A 59 -25.21 -4.20 2.76
CA LEU A 59 -25.22 -3.21 1.69
C LEU A 59 -24.92 -1.79 2.18
N THR A 60 -25.42 -1.43 3.37
CA THR A 60 -25.10 -0.14 4.01
C THR A 60 -23.60 -0.06 4.33
N HIS A 61 -23.05 -1.11 4.94
CA HIS A 61 -21.63 -1.17 5.24
C HIS A 61 -20.77 -1.11 3.97
N LEU A 62 -21.17 -1.84 2.92
CA LEU A 62 -20.52 -1.81 1.62
C LEU A 62 -20.51 -0.39 1.02
N GLY A 63 -21.62 0.35 1.12
CA GLY A 63 -21.70 1.75 0.71
C GLY A 63 -20.69 2.65 1.44
N PHE A 64 -20.48 2.44 2.75
CA PHE A 64 -19.46 3.16 3.51
C PHE A 64 -18.04 2.84 3.05
N LYS A 65 -17.73 1.56 2.80
CA LYS A 65 -16.42 1.15 2.29
C LYS A 65 -16.18 1.69 0.88
N LEU A 66 -17.21 1.70 0.03
CA LEU A 66 -17.12 2.31 -1.30
C LEU A 66 -16.78 3.79 -1.22
N HIS A 67 -17.48 4.54 -0.35
CA HIS A 67 -17.18 5.96 -0.12
C HIS A 67 -15.72 6.17 0.31
N ASN A 68 -15.25 5.39 1.29
CA ASN A 68 -13.89 5.52 1.79
C ASN A 68 -12.85 5.21 0.70
N TYR A 69 -13.07 4.17 -0.10
CA TYR A 69 -12.24 3.81 -1.23
C TYR A 69 -12.11 4.93 -2.26
N VAL A 70 -13.22 5.46 -2.75
CA VAL A 70 -13.19 6.52 -3.78
C VAL A 70 -12.60 7.82 -3.24
N CYS A 71 -12.73 8.08 -1.93
CA CYS A 71 -12.03 9.17 -1.24
C CYS A 71 -10.51 8.93 -1.20
N ALA A 72 -10.07 7.74 -0.80
CA ALA A 72 -8.66 7.37 -0.75
C ALA A 72 -8.00 7.44 -2.15
N ALA A 73 -8.71 6.99 -3.20
CA ALA A 73 -8.27 7.12 -4.58
C ALA A 73 -8.00 8.59 -4.97
N LYS A 74 -8.89 9.50 -4.59
CA LYS A 74 -8.71 10.93 -4.85
C LYS A 74 -7.56 11.53 -4.04
N SER A 75 -7.43 11.17 -2.75
CA SER A 75 -6.32 11.60 -1.91
C SER A 75 -4.96 11.17 -2.49
N LEU A 76 -4.87 9.93 -2.99
CA LEU A 76 -3.67 9.41 -3.65
C LEU A 76 -3.27 10.28 -4.86
N VAL A 77 -4.21 10.56 -5.77
CA VAL A 77 -3.94 11.40 -6.95
C VAL A 77 -3.48 12.81 -6.55
N ASP A 78 -4.16 13.44 -5.60
CA ASP A 78 -3.84 14.82 -5.19
C ASP A 78 -2.50 14.92 -4.48
N HIS A 79 -2.22 13.99 -3.56
CA HIS A 79 -0.93 13.94 -2.87
C HIS A 79 0.21 13.70 -3.84
N SER A 80 0.09 12.72 -4.73
CA SER A 80 1.13 12.41 -5.70
C SER A 80 1.39 13.56 -6.67
N ARG A 81 0.35 14.30 -7.10
CA ARG A 81 0.54 15.51 -7.92
C ARG A 81 1.27 16.63 -7.15
N VAL A 82 1.02 16.77 -5.86
CA VAL A 82 1.70 17.77 -5.02
C VAL A 82 3.16 17.36 -4.79
N LEU A 83 3.42 16.09 -4.46
CA LEU A 83 4.76 15.56 -4.24
C LEU A 83 5.60 15.62 -5.53
N TYR A 84 5.04 15.20 -6.66
CA TYR A 84 5.70 15.31 -7.97
C TYR A 84 6.17 16.75 -8.24
N ARG A 85 5.28 17.73 -8.09
CA ARG A 85 5.63 19.16 -8.26
C ARG A 85 6.66 19.67 -7.25
N ARG A 86 6.80 19.03 -6.08
CA ARG A 86 7.81 19.40 -5.07
C ARG A 86 9.18 18.84 -5.42
N VAL A 87 9.23 17.58 -5.87
CA VAL A 87 10.46 16.89 -6.24
C VAL A 87 11.03 17.46 -7.55
N TYR A 88 10.18 17.67 -8.54
CA TYR A 88 10.59 18.04 -9.90
C TYR A 88 10.48 19.55 -10.18
N LYS A 89 10.86 20.39 -9.20
CA LYS A 89 10.99 21.85 -9.36
C LYS A 89 12.16 22.22 -10.29
N GLU A 90 12.29 23.51 -10.61
CA GLU A 90 13.44 24.04 -11.37
C GLU A 90 14.77 23.54 -10.77
N ASN A 91 15.64 22.96 -11.61
CA ASN A 91 16.92 22.30 -11.30
C ASN A 91 16.87 20.84 -10.79
N ALA A 92 15.70 20.18 -10.81
CA ALA A 92 15.61 18.75 -10.57
C ALA A 92 15.93 17.90 -11.83
N PRO A 93 16.34 16.63 -11.66
CA PRO A 93 16.38 15.66 -12.75
C PRO A 93 15.04 15.59 -13.48
N LYS A 94 15.08 15.43 -14.80
CA LYS A 94 13.88 15.46 -15.63
C LYS A 94 13.14 14.12 -15.61
N PHE A 95 11.84 14.18 -15.36
CA PHE A 95 10.90 13.07 -15.51
C PHE A 95 9.93 13.39 -16.66
N ASP A 96 10.46 13.36 -17.89
CA ASP A 96 9.79 13.92 -19.08
C ASP A 96 8.49 13.19 -19.50
N ASP A 97 8.36 11.91 -19.16
CA ASP A 97 7.24 11.04 -19.55
C ASP A 97 6.06 11.03 -18.55
N TYR A 98 6.23 11.61 -17.35
CA TYR A 98 5.21 11.61 -16.29
C TYR A 98 3.87 12.21 -16.71
N GLU A 99 3.86 13.43 -17.25
CA GLU A 99 2.62 14.12 -17.60
C GLU A 99 1.87 13.38 -18.73
N THR A 100 2.60 12.70 -19.62
CA THR A 100 2.00 11.91 -20.70
C THR A 100 1.34 10.66 -20.14
N GLU A 101 2.00 9.92 -19.24
CA GLU A 101 1.40 8.76 -18.57
C GLU A 101 0.22 9.16 -17.68
N VAL A 102 0.29 10.29 -16.98
CA VAL A 102 -0.85 10.83 -16.21
C VAL A 102 -2.04 11.11 -17.13
N LYS A 103 -1.80 11.75 -18.26
CA LYS A 103 -2.83 12.07 -19.24
C LYS A 103 -3.49 10.79 -19.78
N ASN A 104 -2.68 9.84 -20.24
CA ASN A 104 -3.16 8.60 -20.84
C ASN A 104 -3.92 7.73 -19.84
N ARG A 105 -3.39 7.56 -18.62
CA ARG A 105 -3.94 6.64 -17.62
C ARG A 105 -5.06 7.25 -16.79
N PHE A 106 -5.11 8.57 -16.57
CA PHE A 106 -6.09 9.17 -15.66
C PHE A 106 -6.96 10.27 -16.28
N GLU A 107 -6.42 11.09 -17.18
CA GLU A 107 -7.19 12.20 -17.76
C GLU A 107 -8.10 11.76 -18.91
N GLU A 108 -7.58 10.90 -19.78
CA GLU A 108 -8.27 10.41 -20.99
C GLU A 108 -8.88 9.02 -20.80
N ASN A 109 -8.61 8.37 -19.67
CA ASN A 109 -9.13 7.03 -19.33
C ASN A 109 -10.56 7.10 -18.75
N PRO A 110 -11.56 6.46 -19.40
CA PRO A 110 -12.95 6.50 -18.93
C PRO A 110 -13.18 5.89 -17.54
N LEU A 111 -12.49 4.82 -17.19
CA LEU A 111 -12.60 4.15 -15.87
C LEU A 111 -12.09 5.06 -14.75
N SER A 112 -10.93 5.68 -14.93
CA SER A 112 -10.38 6.64 -13.98
C SER A 112 -11.30 7.83 -13.76
N LYS A 113 -11.89 8.35 -14.84
CA LYS A 113 -12.90 9.41 -14.74
C LYS A 113 -14.19 8.92 -14.09
N PHE A 114 -14.59 7.68 -14.32
CA PHE A 114 -15.72 7.08 -13.63
C PHE A 114 -15.48 7.02 -12.11
N VAL A 115 -14.30 6.60 -11.64
CA VAL A 115 -13.99 6.58 -10.20
C VAL A 115 -13.96 8.00 -9.61
N GLU A 116 -13.40 8.98 -10.33
CA GLU A 116 -13.43 10.40 -9.93
C GLU A 116 -14.88 10.93 -9.82
N PHE A 117 -15.73 10.56 -10.77
CA PHE A 117 -17.16 10.86 -10.75
C PHE A 117 -17.85 10.17 -9.57
N LEU A 118 -17.58 8.89 -9.33
CA LEU A 118 -18.21 8.13 -8.25
C LEU A 118 -17.88 8.72 -6.88
N ARG A 119 -16.65 9.20 -6.68
CA ARG A 119 -16.28 10.00 -5.50
C ARG A 119 -17.14 11.24 -5.37
N THR A 120 -17.28 12.00 -6.46
CA THR A 120 -18.06 13.24 -6.48
C THR A 120 -19.53 12.96 -6.15
N TYR A 121 -20.10 11.93 -6.75
CA TYR A 121 -21.45 11.46 -6.51
C TYR A 121 -21.67 11.09 -5.03
N CYS A 122 -20.78 10.26 -4.47
CA CYS A 122 -20.82 9.82 -3.08
C CYS A 122 -20.74 10.97 -2.07
N GLN A 123 -20.06 12.07 -2.41
CA GLN A 123 -19.87 13.20 -1.50
C GLN A 123 -20.90 14.31 -1.65
N HIS A 124 -21.43 14.53 -2.85
CA HIS A 124 -22.25 15.69 -3.16
C HIS A 124 -23.70 15.36 -3.50
N GLU A 125 -24.02 14.09 -3.77
CA GLU A 125 -25.38 13.66 -4.10
C GLU A 125 -25.87 12.64 -3.08
N LYS A 126 -25.33 11.41 -3.12
CA LYS A 126 -25.65 10.31 -2.19
C LYS A 126 -24.74 9.12 -2.45
N LEU A 127 -24.80 8.11 -1.57
CA LEU A 127 -24.26 6.79 -1.89
C LEU A 127 -25.07 6.17 -3.06
N PRO A 128 -24.40 5.53 -4.03
CA PRO A 128 -25.08 4.84 -5.12
C PRO A 128 -25.95 3.71 -4.57
N SER A 129 -27.05 3.41 -5.26
CA SER A 129 -27.85 2.24 -4.96
C SER A 129 -27.09 1.01 -5.38
N ILE A 130 -26.57 0.28 -4.40
CA ILE A 130 -25.85 -0.98 -4.62
C ILE A 130 -26.86 -2.12 -4.58
N GLY A 131 -26.94 -2.85 -5.69
CA GLY A 131 -27.75 -4.04 -5.85
C GLY A 131 -26.92 -5.32 -5.69
N THR A 132 -27.64 -6.42 -5.46
CA THR A 132 -27.07 -7.76 -5.56
C THR A 132 -27.90 -8.59 -6.53
N SER A 133 -27.24 -9.49 -7.25
CA SER A 133 -27.92 -10.48 -8.09
C SER A 133 -27.39 -11.88 -7.81
N MET A 134 -28.25 -12.86 -8.03
CA MET A 134 -27.94 -14.29 -7.89
C MET A 134 -28.24 -14.95 -9.22
N SER A 135 -27.30 -15.74 -9.72
CA SER A 135 -27.44 -16.56 -10.92
C SER A 135 -26.95 -17.97 -10.65
N PHE A 136 -27.42 -18.93 -11.43
CA PHE A 136 -26.96 -20.32 -11.34
C PHE A 136 -26.05 -20.60 -12.54
N ASP A 137 -24.86 -21.14 -12.29
CA ASP A 137 -23.94 -21.57 -13.33
C ASP A 137 -23.59 -23.05 -13.13
N SER A 138 -24.06 -23.87 -14.05
CA SER A 138 -23.83 -25.33 -14.03
C SER A 138 -22.37 -25.74 -14.32
N GLN A 139 -21.53 -24.81 -14.75
CA GLN A 139 -20.14 -25.06 -15.16
C GLN A 139 -19.11 -24.56 -14.14
N SER A 140 -19.51 -23.78 -13.13
CA SER A 140 -18.63 -23.37 -12.04
C SER A 140 -18.56 -24.42 -10.94
N ASP A 141 -17.45 -24.45 -10.19
CA ASP A 141 -17.30 -25.28 -8.99
C ASP A 141 -18.30 -24.84 -7.89
N GLU A 142 -18.75 -23.59 -7.94
CA GLU A 142 -19.84 -23.03 -7.13
C GLU A 142 -21.17 -23.20 -7.88
N GLY A 143 -22.26 -23.59 -7.22
CA GLY A 143 -23.56 -23.74 -7.89
C GLY A 143 -24.24 -22.40 -8.18
N PHE A 144 -24.14 -21.47 -7.22
CA PHE A 144 -24.70 -20.13 -7.33
C PHE A 144 -23.63 -19.04 -7.36
N ILE A 145 -23.72 -18.17 -8.37
CA ILE A 145 -22.86 -16.99 -8.51
C ILE A 145 -23.62 -15.76 -8.01
N PHE A 146 -22.99 -15.06 -7.07
CA PHE A 146 -23.49 -13.81 -6.51
C PHE A 146 -22.68 -12.63 -7.02
N LYS A 147 -23.36 -11.56 -7.45
CA LYS A 147 -22.74 -10.34 -7.93
C LYS A 147 -23.23 -9.11 -7.18
N VAL A 148 -22.35 -8.14 -7.05
CA VAL A 148 -22.62 -6.82 -6.47
C VAL A 148 -22.51 -5.80 -7.60
N SER A 149 -23.54 -4.98 -7.77
CA SER A 149 -23.61 -4.07 -8.92
C SER A 149 -24.18 -2.70 -8.56
N ILE A 150 -23.84 -1.68 -9.36
CA ILE A 150 -24.45 -0.35 -9.28
C ILE A 150 -25.38 -0.15 -10.48
N ASP A 151 -26.57 0.44 -10.24
CA ASP A 151 -27.52 0.77 -11.30
C ASP A 151 -26.99 1.91 -12.20
N SER A 152 -26.75 1.61 -13.47
CA SER A 152 -26.29 2.61 -14.45
C SER A 152 -27.31 3.73 -14.65
N SER A 153 -28.61 3.40 -14.63
CA SER A 153 -29.69 4.36 -14.88
C SER A 153 -29.79 5.42 -13.78
N GLU A 154 -29.45 5.05 -12.55
CA GLU A 154 -29.36 5.98 -11.43
C GLU A 154 -28.21 6.96 -11.62
N LEU A 155 -27.00 6.45 -11.89
CA LEU A 155 -25.82 7.29 -12.05
C LEU A 155 -25.94 8.25 -13.25
N LEU A 156 -26.57 7.81 -14.34
CA LEU A 156 -26.80 8.63 -15.53
C LEU A 156 -27.77 9.81 -15.31
N LYS A 157 -28.54 9.82 -14.21
CA LYS A 157 -29.41 10.95 -13.83
C LYS A 157 -28.66 12.06 -13.08
N SER A 158 -27.44 11.80 -12.63
CA SER A 158 -26.61 12.80 -11.95
C SER A 158 -26.36 14.01 -12.85
N SER A 159 -26.50 15.21 -12.28
CA SER A 159 -26.15 16.46 -12.97
C SER A 159 -24.63 16.71 -13.00
N SER A 160 -23.85 16.02 -12.17
CA SER A 160 -22.39 16.18 -12.07
C SER A 160 -21.61 15.30 -13.06
N ILE A 161 -22.29 14.37 -13.75
CA ILE A 161 -21.65 13.43 -14.66
C ILE A 161 -21.11 14.10 -15.94
N LYS A 162 -19.83 13.87 -16.22
CA LYS A 162 -19.14 14.38 -17.43
C LYS A 162 -19.13 13.35 -18.57
N SER A 163 -18.62 13.74 -19.74
CA SER A 163 -18.63 12.90 -20.96
C SER A 163 -17.90 11.55 -20.80
N LEU A 164 -16.70 11.53 -20.22
CA LEU A 164 -15.90 10.29 -20.05
C LEU A 164 -16.52 9.29 -19.05
N PRO A 165 -16.91 9.69 -17.82
CA PRO A 165 -17.66 8.79 -16.93
C PRO A 165 -18.95 8.29 -17.57
N LYS A 166 -19.67 9.17 -18.27
CA LYS A 166 -20.92 8.82 -18.98
C LYS A 166 -20.70 7.80 -20.09
N LYS A 167 -19.57 7.89 -20.80
CA LYS A 167 -19.16 6.89 -21.80
C LYS A 167 -18.93 5.54 -21.12
N PHE A 168 -18.12 5.50 -20.06
CA PHE A 168 -17.86 4.28 -19.30
C PHE A 168 -19.16 3.61 -18.83
N ILE A 169 -20.05 4.35 -18.15
CA ILE A 169 -21.31 3.78 -17.62
C ILE A 169 -22.18 3.17 -18.72
N ARG A 170 -22.23 3.80 -19.90
CA ARG A 170 -23.01 3.27 -21.03
C ARG A 170 -22.41 2.00 -21.62
N GLU A 171 -21.08 1.87 -21.61
CA GLU A 171 -20.39 0.69 -22.08
C GLU A 171 -20.62 -0.52 -21.16
N GLN A 172 -20.89 -0.29 -19.87
CA GLN A 172 -21.24 -1.35 -18.91
C GLN A 172 -22.68 -1.90 -19.07
N GLY A 173 -23.57 -1.17 -19.75
CA GLY A 173 -24.98 -1.57 -19.91
C GLY A 173 -25.87 -1.17 -18.73
N GLU A 174 -26.79 -2.04 -18.32
CA GLU A 174 -27.80 -1.74 -17.29
C GLU A 174 -27.22 -1.62 -15.87
N SER A 175 -26.18 -2.39 -15.58
CA SER A 175 -25.56 -2.45 -14.26
C SER A 175 -24.05 -2.57 -14.36
N ILE A 176 -23.34 -1.89 -13.47
CA ILE A 176 -21.88 -1.92 -13.39
C ILE A 176 -21.48 -2.98 -12.37
N ASP A 177 -20.70 -3.98 -12.76
CA ASP A 177 -20.12 -4.96 -11.83
C ASP A 177 -19.09 -4.25 -10.94
N LEU A 178 -19.41 -4.12 -9.65
CA LEU A 178 -18.58 -3.35 -8.73
C LEU A 178 -17.25 -4.07 -8.46
N LYS A 179 -17.24 -5.39 -8.38
CA LYS A 179 -16.03 -6.15 -8.07
C LYS A 179 -15.00 -5.98 -9.17
N ASP A 180 -15.42 -6.20 -10.42
CA ASP A 180 -14.54 -6.14 -11.57
C ASP A 180 -14.05 -4.71 -11.82
N THR A 181 -14.95 -3.72 -11.71
CA THR A 181 -14.60 -2.30 -11.88
C THR A 181 -13.53 -1.84 -10.88
N ILE A 182 -13.66 -2.22 -9.60
CA ILE A 182 -12.73 -1.82 -8.55
C ILE A 182 -11.38 -2.55 -8.70
N LYS A 183 -11.39 -3.82 -9.11
CA LYS A 183 -10.17 -4.58 -9.42
C LYS A 183 -9.42 -3.99 -10.61
N GLU A 184 -10.12 -3.64 -11.68
CA GLU A 184 -9.52 -3.07 -12.89
C GLU A 184 -8.85 -1.73 -12.58
N TYR A 185 -9.53 -0.83 -11.87
CA TYR A 185 -8.95 0.46 -11.49
C TYR A 185 -7.80 0.31 -10.49
N HIS A 186 -7.90 -0.64 -9.55
CA HIS A 186 -6.81 -0.96 -8.64
C HIS A 186 -5.56 -1.43 -9.38
N SER A 187 -5.68 -2.37 -10.31
CA SER A 187 -4.56 -2.82 -11.15
C SER A 187 -3.93 -1.65 -11.89
N GLN A 188 -4.76 -0.79 -12.51
CA GLN A 188 -4.29 0.39 -13.22
C GLN A 188 -3.47 1.35 -12.33
N ILE A 189 -3.88 1.52 -11.07
CA ILE A 189 -3.16 2.32 -10.08
C ILE A 189 -1.84 1.65 -9.71
N ILE A 190 -1.85 0.37 -9.33
CA ILE A 190 -0.63 -0.35 -8.96
C ILE A 190 0.40 -0.35 -10.09
N ASP A 191 -0.04 -0.61 -11.32
CA ASP A 191 0.81 -0.60 -12.52
C ASP A 191 1.42 0.79 -12.78
N PHE A 192 0.64 1.87 -12.56
CA PHE A 192 1.16 3.23 -12.69
C PHE A 192 2.19 3.55 -11.60
N TYR A 193 1.92 3.22 -10.34
CA TYR A 193 2.86 3.50 -9.25
C TYR A 193 4.12 2.64 -9.34
N GLN A 194 4.02 1.42 -9.85
CA GLN A 194 5.20 0.61 -10.14
C GLN A 194 6.05 1.28 -11.22
N TRP A 195 5.43 1.69 -12.33
CA TRP A 195 6.12 2.43 -13.38
C TRP A 195 6.77 3.73 -12.86
N VAL A 196 6.07 4.51 -12.02
CA VAL A 196 6.63 5.72 -11.39
C VAL A 196 7.85 5.39 -10.54
N ARG A 197 7.81 4.33 -9.73
CA ARG A 197 8.94 3.90 -8.90
C ARG A 197 10.13 3.50 -9.75
N ASP A 198 9.92 2.66 -10.76
CA ASP A 198 10.99 2.22 -11.66
C ASP A 198 11.65 3.42 -12.33
N ARG A 199 10.84 4.37 -12.81
CA ARG A 199 11.34 5.58 -13.44
C ARG A 199 12.05 6.52 -12.46
N GLN A 200 11.59 6.60 -11.21
CA GLN A 200 12.27 7.34 -10.14
C GLN A 200 13.65 6.73 -9.82
N GLN A 201 13.78 5.40 -9.82
CA GLN A 201 15.06 4.73 -9.62
C GLN A 201 16.07 5.12 -10.70
N GLU A 202 15.62 5.20 -11.96
CA GLU A 202 16.47 5.65 -13.07
C GLU A 202 16.84 7.14 -12.96
N VAL A 203 15.84 8.00 -12.74
CA VAL A 203 15.99 9.46 -12.73
C VAL A 203 16.84 9.93 -11.54
N HIS A 204 16.78 9.24 -10.40
CA HIS A 204 17.49 9.58 -9.16
C HIS A 204 18.65 8.62 -8.84
N ALA A 205 19.11 7.80 -9.79
CA ALA A 205 20.15 6.79 -9.55
C ALA A 205 21.40 7.36 -8.86
N GLU A 206 21.87 8.53 -9.28
CA GLU A 206 23.04 9.20 -8.65
C GLU A 206 22.76 9.63 -7.21
N ASP A 207 21.57 10.20 -6.95
CA ASP A 207 21.16 10.61 -5.61
C ASP A 207 21.03 9.41 -4.68
N ILE A 208 20.46 8.31 -5.17
CA ILE A 208 20.30 7.05 -4.45
C ILE A 208 21.65 6.47 -4.08
N VAL A 209 22.61 6.38 -5.02
CA VAL A 209 23.96 5.87 -4.73
C VAL A 209 24.66 6.76 -3.71
N LEU A 210 24.57 8.08 -3.84
CA LEU A 210 25.19 9.02 -2.91
C LEU A 210 24.64 8.87 -1.49
N VAL A 211 23.31 8.77 -1.37
CA VAL A 211 22.61 8.60 -0.09
C VAL A 211 22.89 7.23 0.53
N ASN A 212 22.87 6.15 -0.25
CA ASN A 212 23.18 4.80 0.21
C ASN A 212 24.62 4.67 0.73
N ASN A 213 25.60 5.21 0.01
CA ASN A 213 27.01 5.20 0.45
C ASN A 213 27.18 5.95 1.78
N HIS A 214 26.45 7.05 1.96
CA HIS A 214 26.47 7.78 3.22
C HIS A 214 25.81 6.97 4.36
N PHE A 215 24.63 6.38 4.13
CA PHE A 215 23.99 5.53 5.13
C PHE A 215 24.84 4.33 5.52
N GLN A 216 25.51 3.69 4.57
CA GLN A 216 26.44 2.60 4.82
C GLN A 216 27.60 3.06 5.70
N SER A 217 28.17 4.23 5.42
CA SER A 217 29.26 4.81 6.22
C SER A 217 28.82 5.11 7.66
N GLU A 218 27.63 5.70 7.84
CA GLU A 218 27.06 5.98 9.17
C GLU A 218 26.77 4.69 9.94
N ARG A 219 26.26 3.65 9.26
CA ARG A 219 26.02 2.34 9.85
C ARG A 219 27.31 1.67 10.32
N ILE A 220 28.37 1.70 9.50
CA ILE A 220 29.70 1.20 9.89
C ILE A 220 30.24 1.98 11.11
N ASN A 221 30.08 3.31 11.11
CA ASN A 221 30.49 4.14 12.26
C ASN A 221 29.71 3.79 13.54
N ALA A 222 28.39 3.58 13.44
CA ALA A 222 27.56 3.18 14.57
C ALA A 222 27.98 1.81 15.14
N ILE A 223 28.24 0.82 14.27
CA ILE A 223 28.72 -0.50 14.69
C ILE A 223 30.11 -0.40 15.35
N ASN A 224 31.04 0.36 14.76
CA ASN A 224 32.37 0.56 15.36
C ASN A 224 32.28 1.25 16.73
N ASN A 225 31.40 2.24 16.88
CA ASN A 225 31.16 2.90 18.17
C ASN A 225 30.59 1.92 19.20
N PHE A 226 29.64 1.06 18.79
CA PHE A 226 29.12 0.00 19.65
C PHE A 226 30.23 -0.97 20.10
N ILE A 227 31.09 -1.42 19.19
CA ILE A 227 32.25 -2.28 19.52
C ILE A 227 33.16 -1.60 20.54
N ASN A 228 33.52 -0.33 20.31
CA ASN A 228 34.43 0.43 21.16
C ASN A 228 33.87 0.68 22.57
N LEU A 229 32.55 0.84 22.69
CA LEU A 229 31.87 1.12 23.96
C LEU A 229 31.34 -0.13 24.65
N TYR A 230 31.41 -1.30 24.01
CA TYR A 230 30.80 -2.52 24.53
C TYR A 230 31.30 -2.89 25.92
N SER A 231 32.61 -2.83 26.16
CA SER A 231 33.19 -3.18 27.48
C SER A 231 32.70 -2.27 28.62
N ILE A 232 32.19 -1.08 28.30
CA ILE A 232 31.65 -0.13 29.29
C ILE A 232 30.18 -0.44 29.58
N HIS A 233 29.43 -0.91 28.57
CA HIS A 233 28.00 -1.18 28.65
C HIS A 233 27.65 -2.67 28.66
N GLU A 234 28.65 -3.53 28.85
CA GLU A 234 28.48 -4.98 28.79
C GLU A 234 27.40 -5.44 29.76
N SER A 235 27.26 -4.84 30.95
CA SER A 235 26.23 -5.19 31.93
C SER A 235 24.86 -4.54 31.71
N ALA A 236 24.71 -3.63 30.74
CA ALA A 236 23.48 -2.87 30.54
C ALA A 236 22.48 -3.62 29.64
N GLY A 237 21.31 -3.93 30.19
CA GLY A 237 20.17 -4.47 29.43
C GLY A 237 20.33 -5.89 28.90
N THR A 238 19.27 -6.34 28.22
CA THR A 238 19.22 -7.61 27.48
C THR A 238 20.02 -7.51 26.18
N VAL A 239 20.38 -8.66 25.58
CA VAL A 239 21.09 -8.66 24.29
C VAL A 239 20.29 -7.97 23.19
N LYS A 240 18.97 -8.12 23.20
CA LYS A 240 18.06 -7.47 22.26
C LYS A 240 18.09 -5.94 22.41
N GLU A 241 18.08 -5.42 23.64
CA GLU A 241 18.23 -3.98 23.93
C GLU A 241 19.61 -3.45 23.55
N GLN A 242 20.66 -4.26 23.66
CA GLN A 242 22.00 -3.87 23.22
C GLN A 242 22.07 -3.79 21.69
N LEU A 243 21.60 -4.83 20.99
CA LEU A 243 21.71 -4.94 19.54
C LEU A 243 20.71 -4.05 18.80
N CYS A 244 19.60 -3.62 19.42
CA CYS A 244 18.68 -2.64 18.80
C CYS A 244 19.35 -1.27 18.56
N THR A 245 20.49 -0.98 19.19
CA THR A 245 21.25 0.26 18.96
C THR A 245 22.02 0.27 17.64
N VAL A 246 22.25 -0.90 17.04
CA VAL A 246 23.03 -1.06 15.79
C VAL A 246 22.25 -1.77 14.67
N LEU A 247 21.13 -2.42 15.00
CA LEU A 247 20.19 -2.96 14.04
C LEU A 247 19.26 -1.85 13.52
N THR A 248 18.89 -1.94 12.24
CA THR A 248 17.82 -1.10 11.69
C THR A 248 16.46 -1.61 12.16
N THR A 249 15.42 -0.76 12.13
CA THR A 249 14.06 -1.18 12.47
C THR A 249 13.58 -2.37 11.65
N ASP A 250 13.89 -2.41 10.35
CA ASP A 250 13.47 -3.50 9.47
C ASP A 250 14.18 -4.82 9.80
N THR A 251 15.52 -4.80 9.97
CA THR A 251 16.28 -6.00 10.35
C THR A 251 15.86 -6.52 11.72
N TYR A 252 15.62 -5.61 12.69
CA TYR A 252 15.08 -6.00 13.99
C TYR A 252 13.70 -6.66 13.87
N ARG A 253 12.80 -6.09 13.05
CA ARG A 253 11.47 -6.67 12.80
C ARG A 253 11.57 -8.05 12.12
N GLU A 254 12.49 -8.24 11.19
CA GLU A 254 12.73 -9.55 10.56
C GLU A 254 13.16 -10.61 11.58
N LEU A 255 13.94 -10.23 12.58
CA LEU A 255 14.39 -11.12 13.65
C LEU A 255 13.26 -11.51 14.64
N GLU A 256 12.10 -10.83 14.66
CA GLU A 256 10.95 -11.22 15.49
C GLU A 256 10.44 -12.64 15.19
N GLN A 257 10.73 -13.19 14.01
CA GLN A 257 10.45 -14.60 13.71
C GLN A 257 11.16 -15.58 14.67
N TYR A 258 12.23 -15.13 15.36
CA TYR A 258 12.98 -15.87 16.36
C TYR A 258 12.76 -15.34 17.78
N LYS A 259 11.67 -14.60 18.03
CA LYS A 259 11.42 -13.97 19.34
C LYS A 259 11.49 -14.93 20.54
N ASP A 260 11.12 -16.20 20.32
CA ASP A 260 11.06 -17.27 21.34
C ASP A 260 12.35 -18.13 21.39
N ASP A 261 13.35 -17.84 20.55
CA ASP A 261 14.64 -18.52 20.50
C ASP A 261 15.77 -17.47 20.50
N ASP A 262 16.15 -17.04 21.70
CA ASP A 262 17.15 -15.98 21.90
C ASP A 262 18.53 -16.34 21.31
N VAL A 263 18.89 -17.62 21.28
CA VAL A 263 20.16 -18.06 20.69
C VAL A 263 20.12 -17.85 19.18
N LYS A 264 19.06 -18.32 18.51
CA LYS A 264 18.91 -18.16 17.06
C LYS A 264 18.73 -16.70 16.66
N TRP A 265 18.02 -15.92 17.48
CA TRP A 265 17.88 -14.47 17.30
C TRP A 265 19.25 -13.79 17.30
N VAL A 266 20.10 -14.09 18.29
CA VAL A 266 21.42 -13.46 18.42
C VAL A 266 22.40 -13.90 17.32
N GLU A 267 22.42 -15.18 16.93
CA GLU A 267 23.26 -15.60 15.79
C GLU A 267 22.85 -14.87 14.51
N SER A 268 21.55 -14.82 14.21
CA SER A 268 21.05 -14.13 13.02
C SER A 268 21.36 -12.62 13.05
N ALA A 269 21.27 -12.00 14.23
CA ALA A 269 21.64 -10.59 14.41
C ALA A 269 23.15 -10.36 14.19
N ILE A 270 24.00 -11.26 14.67
CA ILE A 270 25.45 -11.20 14.44
C ILE A 270 25.74 -11.30 12.94
N ASP A 271 25.13 -12.24 12.22
CA ASP A 271 25.32 -12.40 10.78
C ASP A 271 24.95 -11.13 9.99
N ILE A 272 23.85 -10.47 10.38
CA ILE A 272 23.41 -9.19 9.78
C ILE A 272 24.39 -8.05 10.08
N ILE A 273 25.03 -8.04 11.25
CA ILE A 273 26.01 -7.00 11.59
C ILE A 273 27.35 -7.28 10.88
N GLU A 274 27.75 -8.54 10.81
CA GLU A 274 29.00 -8.98 10.17
C GLU A 274 28.99 -8.84 8.64
N SER A 275 27.84 -8.62 8.01
CA SER A 275 27.79 -8.21 6.59
C SER A 275 28.41 -6.83 6.34
N ASP A 276 28.48 -5.98 7.37
CA ASP A 276 29.06 -4.64 7.30
C ASP A 276 30.41 -4.54 8.03
N VAL A 277 30.49 -5.08 9.25
CA VAL A 277 31.69 -4.98 10.11
C VAL A 277 31.90 -6.28 10.88
N VAL A 278 33.10 -6.87 10.74
CA VAL A 278 33.48 -8.08 11.48
C VAL A 278 33.53 -7.79 12.99
N LEU A 279 32.79 -8.56 13.78
CA LEU A 279 32.75 -8.40 15.22
C LEU A 279 33.91 -9.15 15.90
N PRO A 280 34.55 -8.59 16.93
CA PRO A 280 35.55 -9.31 17.71
C PRO A 280 35.00 -10.60 18.33
N ASP A 281 35.80 -11.68 18.36
CA ASP A 281 35.36 -12.97 18.91
C ASP A 281 34.98 -12.89 20.39
N SER A 282 35.63 -12.02 21.16
CA SER A 282 35.30 -11.74 22.56
C SER A 282 33.89 -11.17 22.70
N LEU A 283 33.52 -10.21 21.84
CA LEU A 283 32.20 -9.60 21.78
C LEU A 283 31.14 -10.63 21.40
N LYS A 284 31.37 -11.40 20.33
CA LYS A 284 30.44 -12.47 19.90
C LYS A 284 30.20 -13.49 21.00
N THR A 285 31.26 -13.90 21.69
CA THR A 285 31.15 -14.83 22.82
C THR A 285 30.34 -14.25 23.96
N SER A 286 30.53 -12.98 24.31
CA SER A 286 29.74 -12.31 25.35
C SER A 286 28.25 -12.20 25.00
N LEU A 287 27.93 -11.77 23.77
CA LEU A 287 26.55 -11.71 23.26
C LEU A 287 25.85 -13.08 23.33
N ARG A 288 26.53 -14.14 22.87
CA ARG A 288 26.03 -15.53 22.93
C ARG A 288 25.79 -16.00 24.36
N ASN A 289 26.71 -15.71 25.27
CA ASN A 289 26.59 -16.10 26.67
C ASN A 289 25.38 -15.42 27.32
N LYS A 290 25.18 -14.12 27.06
CA LYS A 290 24.01 -13.39 27.57
C LYS A 290 22.69 -13.94 27.03
N ALA A 291 22.64 -14.31 25.75
CA ALA A 291 21.45 -14.93 25.15
C ALA A 291 21.05 -16.23 25.87
N ARG A 292 22.04 -17.00 26.34
CA ARG A 292 21.82 -18.25 27.07
C ARG A 292 21.49 -18.07 28.55
N VAL A 293 21.82 -16.92 29.14
CA VAL A 293 21.55 -16.60 30.55
C VAL A 293 20.15 -15.97 30.73
N GLY A 294 19.59 -15.39 29.67
CA GLY A 294 18.23 -14.83 29.65
C GLY A 294 17.12 -15.80 29.20
N ALA A 295 17.49 -16.96 28.63
CA ALA A 295 16.59 -18.05 28.23
C ALA A 295 16.32 -19.01 29.39
#